data_AF-A0A674K714-F1
#
_entry.id   AF-A0A674K714-F1
#
_cell.length_a   1.000
_cell.length_b   1.000
_cell.length_c   1.000
_cell.angle_alpha   90.00
_cell.angle_beta   90.00
_cell.angle_gamma   90.00
#
_symmetry.space_group_name_H-M   'P 1'
#
loop_
_entity.id
_entity.type
_entity.pdbx_description
1 polymer ?
#
loop_
_entity_poly.entity_id
_entity_poly.type
_entity_poly.pdbx_seq_one_letter_code
_entity_poly.pdbx_strand_id
1 'polypeptide(L)'
;MSTCEDMLLCNYRKCRVKLSGYAWVTACSHIFCDQHGSEEFSHSPAVCPACNSALSGKMDIVRTELSPSEEYKAMVLAGLQPEIVLDISSRALAFWTYQATMLYFLA
;
A
#
# COMPACT_ATOMS: atom_id res chain seq x y z
N MET A 1 6.72 -24.66 -3.67
CA MET A 1 5.85 -24.58 -2.49
C MET A 1 4.86 -23.44 -2.75
N SER A 2 3.57 -23.79 -2.80
CA SER A 2 2.33 -22.97 -2.90
C SER A 2 2.39 -21.56 -3.52
N THR A 3 1.94 -21.44 -4.77
CA THR A 3 1.72 -20.18 -5.51
C THR A 3 0.33 -19.57 -5.23
N CYS A 4 -0.05 -19.42 -3.97
CA CYS A 4 -1.37 -18.87 -3.60
C CYS A 4 -1.27 -18.04 -2.32
N GLU A 5 -0.52 -16.94 -2.26
CA GLU A 5 -0.54 -16.09 -1.05
C GLU A 5 -0.06 -14.63 -1.20
N ASP A 6 0.69 -14.25 -2.25
CA ASP A 6 1.32 -12.91 -2.31
C ASP A 6 0.63 -11.90 -3.27
N MET A 7 -0.70 -11.75 -3.18
CA MET A 7 -1.41 -10.81 -4.06
C MET A 7 -2.12 -9.71 -3.26
N LEU A 8 -1.71 -8.45 -3.47
CA LEU A 8 -2.44 -7.30 -2.96
C LEU A 8 -3.75 -7.14 -3.74
N LEU A 9 -4.87 -7.00 -3.02
CA LEU A 9 -6.18 -6.70 -3.60
C LEU A 9 -6.62 -5.30 -3.22
N CYS A 10 -7.32 -4.63 -4.12
CA CYS A 10 -7.94 -3.34 -3.83
C CYS A 10 -8.85 -3.44 -2.60
N ASN A 11 -8.60 -2.60 -1.59
CA ASN A 11 -9.37 -2.54 -0.34
C ASN A 11 -10.70 -1.79 -0.49
N TYR A 12 -11.02 -1.28 -1.68
CA TYR A 12 -12.35 -0.75 -1.96
C TYR A 12 -13.37 -1.90 -1.93
N ARG A 13 -14.42 -1.77 -1.09
CA ARG A 13 -15.31 -2.88 -0.68
C ARG A 13 -15.87 -3.72 -1.83
N LYS A 14 -16.14 -3.11 -2.98
CA LYS A 14 -16.75 -3.77 -4.16
C LYS A 14 -15.76 -4.11 -5.28
N CYS A 15 -14.49 -3.74 -5.16
CA CYS A 15 -13.52 -3.87 -6.26
C CYS A 15 -12.74 -5.18 -6.17
N ARG A 16 -11.95 -5.36 -5.09
CA ARG A 16 -11.14 -6.56 -4.83
C ARG A 16 -10.26 -7.03 -5.99
N VAL A 17 -9.99 -6.16 -6.97
CA VAL A 17 -9.13 -6.46 -8.11
C VAL A 17 -7.70 -6.66 -7.64
N LYS A 18 -6.99 -7.58 -8.28
CA LYS A 18 -5.55 -7.76 -8.08
C LYS A 18 -4.82 -6.49 -8.48
N LEU A 19 -3.93 -6.03 -7.63
CA LEU A 19 -3.15 -4.83 -7.87
C LEU A 19 -1.86 -5.16 -8.61
N SER A 20 -1.56 -4.35 -9.64
CA SER A 20 -0.36 -4.47 -10.47
C SER A 20 0.02 -3.11 -11.02
N GLY A 21 1.30 -2.87 -11.28
CA GLY A 21 1.78 -1.57 -11.75
C GLY A 21 1.76 -0.55 -10.61
N TYR A 22 0.76 0.33 -10.59
CA TYR A 22 0.62 1.38 -9.57
C TYR A 22 -0.56 1.11 -8.63
N ALA A 23 -0.38 1.50 -7.37
CA ALA A 23 -1.42 1.46 -6.35
C ALA A 23 -1.33 2.66 -5.42
N TRP A 24 -2.45 2.99 -4.79
CA TRP A 24 -2.55 4.07 -3.81
C TRP A 24 -2.54 3.49 -2.42
N VAL A 25 -1.52 3.80 -1.63
CA VAL A 25 -1.33 3.36 -0.25
C VAL A 25 -1.65 4.51 0.68
N THR A 26 -2.32 4.20 1.79
CA THR A 26 -2.69 5.18 2.81
C THR A 26 -1.95 4.93 4.12
N ALA A 27 -1.77 5.96 4.95
CA ALA A 27 -1.14 5.84 6.26
C ALA A 27 -1.91 4.91 7.23
N CYS A 28 -3.22 4.73 7.01
CA CYS A 28 -4.04 3.75 7.72
C CYS A 28 -3.88 2.31 7.19
N SER A 29 -2.82 2.04 6.42
CA SER A 29 -2.45 0.73 5.87
C SER A 29 -3.44 0.14 4.87
N HIS A 30 -4.35 0.92 4.27
CA HIS A 30 -5.19 0.46 3.16
C HIS A 30 -4.56 0.76 1.80
N ILE A 31 -4.86 -0.10 0.82
CA ILE A 31 -4.36 0.00 -0.56
C ILE A 31 -5.47 -0.08 -1.61
N PHE A 32 -5.37 0.73 -2.66
CA PHE A 32 -6.38 0.87 -3.69
C PHE A 32 -5.78 0.80 -5.10
N CYS A 33 -6.56 0.33 -6.07
CA CYS A 33 -6.17 0.40 -7.48
C CYS A 33 -6.17 1.85 -7.96
N ASP A 34 -5.53 2.08 -9.11
CA ASP A 34 -5.36 3.43 -9.66
C ASP A 34 -6.70 4.14 -9.90
N GLN A 35 -7.72 3.41 -10.37
CA GLN A 35 -9.07 3.95 -10.57
C GLN A 35 -9.64 4.54 -9.27
N HIS A 36 -9.84 3.71 -8.24
CA HIS A 36 -10.44 4.17 -6.97
C HIS A 36 -9.55 5.17 -6.24
N GLY A 37 -8.23 5.02 -6.29
CA GLY A 37 -7.33 5.96 -5.65
C GLY A 37 -7.39 7.35 -6.30
N SER A 38 -7.39 7.42 -7.64
CA SER A 38 -7.50 8.70 -8.34
C SER A 38 -8.85 9.38 -8.15
N GLU A 39 -9.94 8.62 -8.09
CA GLU A 39 -11.29 9.14 -7.84
C GLU A 39 -11.42 9.65 -6.38
N GLU A 40 -11.19 8.78 -5.40
CA GLU A 40 -11.46 9.06 -3.99
C GLU A 40 -10.49 10.08 -3.36
N PHE A 41 -9.22 10.09 -3.80
CA PHE A 41 -8.19 10.96 -3.23
C PHE A 41 -7.97 12.26 -4.01
N SER A 42 -8.74 12.50 -5.07
CA SER A 42 -8.78 13.81 -5.74
C SER A 42 -9.55 14.87 -4.93
N HIS A 43 -10.38 14.43 -3.99
CA HIS A 43 -11.23 15.30 -3.17
C HIS A 43 -10.52 15.76 -1.90
N SER A 44 -10.89 16.96 -1.44
CA SER A 44 -10.45 17.51 -0.14
C SER A 44 -11.68 17.82 0.73
N PRO A 45 -11.76 17.33 1.97
CA PRO A 45 -10.76 16.47 2.64
C PRO A 45 -10.78 15.04 2.09
N ALA A 46 -9.59 14.43 1.97
CA ALA A 46 -9.49 13.03 1.62
C ALA A 46 -9.82 12.15 2.83
N VAL A 47 -10.62 11.10 2.60
CA VAL A 47 -11.02 10.13 3.63
C VAL A 47 -10.76 8.74 3.08
N CYS A 48 -10.22 7.83 3.91
CA CYS A 48 -10.02 6.45 3.50
C CYS A 48 -11.37 5.78 3.23
N PRO A 49 -11.63 5.25 2.02
CA PRO A 49 -12.92 4.62 1.70
C PRO A 49 -13.09 3.23 2.36
N ALA A 50 -12.05 2.67 2.96
CA ALA A 50 -12.11 1.40 3.66
C ALA A 50 -12.50 1.54 5.14
N CYS A 51 -11.88 2.50 5.87
CA CYS A 51 -12.03 2.65 7.33
C CYS A 51 -12.47 4.04 7.80
N ASN A 52 -12.78 4.96 6.88
CA ASN A 52 -13.26 6.31 7.17
C ASN A 52 -12.28 7.22 7.96
N SER A 53 -11.00 6.84 8.05
CA SER A 53 -9.96 7.71 8.63
C SER A 53 -9.76 8.95 7.77
N ALA A 54 -9.65 10.12 8.40
CA ALA A 54 -9.27 11.36 7.70
C ALA A 54 -7.79 11.29 7.28
N LEU A 55 -7.50 11.69 6.05
CA LEU A 55 -6.16 11.66 5.44
C LEU A 55 -5.77 13.10 5.06
N SER A 56 -5.17 13.82 6.00
CA SER A 56 -4.85 15.24 5.85
C SER A 56 -3.35 15.55 5.87
N GLY A 57 -2.53 14.58 6.24
CA GLY A 57 -1.07 14.66 6.20
C GLY A 57 -0.52 14.56 4.78
N LYS A 58 0.61 15.23 4.53
CA LYS A 58 1.29 15.26 3.22
C LYS A 58 1.69 13.86 2.70
N MET A 59 1.91 12.92 3.62
CA MET A 59 2.32 11.53 3.31
C MET A 59 1.22 10.52 3.66
N ASP A 60 0.00 10.99 3.96
CA ASP A 60 -1.11 10.10 4.32
C ASP A 60 -1.62 9.27 3.14
N ILE A 61 -1.33 9.73 1.92
CA ILE A 61 -1.69 9.09 0.66
C ILE A 61 -0.48 9.14 -0.26
N VAL A 62 -0.04 7.97 -0.73
CA VAL A 62 1.09 7.84 -1.65
C VAL A 62 0.69 6.92 -2.80
N ARG A 63 0.93 7.36 -4.03
CA ARG A 63 0.87 6.48 -5.21
C ARG A 63 2.22 5.80 -5.39
N THR A 64 2.26 4.48 -5.22
CA THR A 64 3.48 3.67 -5.29
C THR A 64 3.47 2.75 -6.50
N GLU A 65 4.65 2.51 -7.06
CA GLU A 65 4.88 1.43 -8.01
C GLU A 65 5.09 0.11 -7.23
N LEU A 66 4.36 -0.94 -7.60
CA LEU A 66 4.40 -2.26 -6.95
C LEU A 66 5.52 -3.15 -7.48
N SER A 67 6.08 -2.81 -8.64
CA SER A 67 7.19 -3.54 -9.26
C SER A 67 8.25 -2.54 -9.77
N PRO A 68 8.95 -1.84 -8.85
CA PRO A 68 9.97 -0.87 -9.23
C PRO A 68 11.18 -1.54 -9.90
N SER A 69 11.98 -0.75 -10.63
CA SER A 69 13.21 -1.23 -11.29
C SER A 69 14.29 -1.65 -10.29
N GLU A 70 15.24 -2.47 -10.74
CA GLU A 70 16.36 -2.91 -9.89
C GLU A 70 17.24 -1.73 -9.44
N GLU A 71 17.42 -0.73 -10.30
CA GLU A 71 18.15 0.50 -9.98
C GLU A 71 17.45 1.28 -8.86
N TYR A 72 16.12 1.38 -8.89
CA TYR A 72 15.36 2.02 -7.82
C TYR A 72 15.53 1.26 -6.50
N LYS A 73 15.39 -0.07 -6.51
CA LYS A 73 15.57 -0.91 -5.32
C LYS A 73 16.97 -0.76 -4.70
N ALA A 74 18.00 -0.66 -5.52
CA ALA A 74 19.37 -0.45 -5.06
C ALA A 74 19.60 0.94 -4.42
N MET A 75 18.89 1.96 -4.90
CA MET A 75 19.14 3.34 -4.52
C MET A 75 18.21 3.86 -3.42
N VAL A 76 16.99 3.33 -3.28
CA VAL A 76 15.93 3.90 -2.42
C VAL A 76 16.31 3.99 -0.94
N LEU A 77 17.19 3.12 -0.45
CA LEU A 77 17.69 3.13 0.93
C LEU A 77 19.20 3.45 1.04
N ALA A 78 19.87 3.76 -0.07
CA ALA A 78 21.30 4.02 -0.07
C ALA A 78 21.63 5.29 0.75
N GLY A 79 22.65 5.20 1.62
CA GLY A 79 23.08 6.30 2.48
C GLY A 79 22.36 6.41 3.83
N LEU A 80 21.36 5.54 4.10
CA LEU A 80 20.71 5.45 5.40
C LEU A 80 21.51 4.58 6.38
N GLN A 81 21.41 4.89 7.67
CA GLN A 81 21.99 4.05 8.72
C GLN A 81 21.25 2.69 8.80
N PRO A 82 21.93 1.60 9.21
CA PRO A 82 21.32 0.27 9.31
C PRO A 82 20.03 0.24 10.15
N GLU A 83 19.98 1.01 11.24
CA GLU A 83 18.80 1.10 12.11
C GLU A 83 17.58 1.65 11.38
N ILE A 84 17.77 2.67 10.53
CA ILE A 84 16.70 3.27 9.72
C ILE A 84 16.25 2.27 8.63
N VAL A 85 17.20 1.58 7.99
CA VAL A 85 16.89 0.55 6.97
C VAL A 85 16.02 -0.56 7.57
N LEU A 86 16.36 -1.03 8.76
CA LEU A 86 15.61 -2.08 9.46
C LEU A 86 14.22 -1.59 9.90
N ASP A 87 14.09 -0.36 10.42
CA ASP A 87 12.78 0.22 10.78
C ASP A 87 11.86 0.33 9.55
N ILE A 88 12.35 0.87 8.44
CA ILE A 88 11.58 0.98 7.19
C ILE A 88 11.15 -0.40 6.70
N SER A 89 12.08 -1.36 6.68
CA SER A 89 11.80 -2.74 6.26
C SER A 89 10.76 -3.41 7.15
N SER A 90 10.86 -3.24 8.47
CA SER A 90 9.87 -3.77 9.43
C SER A 90 8.48 -3.20 9.19
N ARG A 91 8.37 -1.89 8.91
CA ARG A 91 7.08 -1.25 8.59
C ARG A 91 6.49 -1.76 7.27
N ALA A 92 7.32 -1.92 6.25
CA ALA A 92 6.89 -2.47 4.95
C ALA A 92 6.38 -3.92 5.09
N LEU A 93 7.06 -4.75 5.89
CA LEU A 93 6.61 -6.12 6.18
C LEU A 93 5.30 -6.13 6.98
N ALA A 94 5.17 -5.28 8.00
CA ALA A 94 3.94 -5.18 8.78
C ALA A 94 2.73 -4.80 7.92
N PHE A 95 2.92 -3.92 6.94
CA PHE A 95 1.89 -3.60 5.94
C PHE A 95 1.45 -4.84 5.16
N TRP A 96 2.39 -5.65 4.65
CA TRP A 96 2.07 -6.89 3.94
C TRP A 96 1.35 -7.90 4.84
N THR A 97 1.79 -8.07 6.09
CA THR A 97 1.13 -8.94 7.06
C THR A 97 -0.32 -8.50 7.32
N TYR A 98 -0.56 -7.20 7.43
CA TYR A 98 -1.90 -6.63 7.59
C TYR A 98 -2.79 -6.96 6.38
N GLN A 99 -2.26 -6.78 5.17
CA GLN A 99 -2.98 -7.08 3.92
C GLN A 99 -3.30 -8.58 3.80
N ALA A 100 -2.32 -9.45 4.08
CA ALA A 100 -2.55 -10.90 4.10
C ALA A 100 -3.66 -11.28 5.09
N THR A 101 -3.60 -10.75 6.31
CA THR A 101 -4.62 -11.00 7.35
C THR A 101 -6.02 -10.60 6.88
N MET A 102 -6.17 -9.43 6.25
CA MET A 102 -7.46 -9.01 5.69
C MET A 102 -7.98 -9.91 4.57
N LEU A 103 -7.10 -10.50 3.77
CA LEU A 103 -7.50 -11.41 2.71
C LEU A 103 -8.08 -12.70 3.30
N TYR A 104 -7.47 -13.25 4.34
CA TYR A 104 -7.95 -14.45 5.02
C TYR A 104 -9.31 -14.27 5.68
N PHE A 105 -9.59 -13.12 6.33
CA PHE A 105 -10.87 -12.90 7.00
C PHE A 105 -12.05 -12.64 6.06
N LEU A 106 -11.80 -12.50 4.76
CA LEU A 106 -12.79 -12.20 3.74
C LEU A 106 -12.87 -13.29 2.65
N ALA A 107 -12.22 -14.44 2.88
CA ALA A 107 -12.24 -15.63 2.03
C ALA A 107 -13.11 -16.73 2.64
#